data_AF-A0A0X2NQ16-F1
#
_entry.id   AF-A0A0X2NQ16-F1
#
_cell.length_a   1.000
_cell.length_b   1.000
_cell.length_c   1.000
_cell.angle_alpha   90.00
_cell.angle_beta   90.00
_cell.angle_gamma   90.00
#
_symmetry.space_group_name_H-M   'P 1'
#
loop_
_entity.id
_entity.type
_entity.pdbx_description
1 polymer ?
#
loop_
_entity_poly.entity_id
_entity_poly.type
_entity_poly.pdbx_seq_one_letter_code
_entity_poly.pdbx_strand_id
1 'polypeptide(L)'
;MGFLRRRRRVDLSSPAPDTPVGSVPLLAVDVETTGLDPKRDRLLSIGWVPLDGRVIDLSGAREVILRDTVDHDAGVGESATLHGLTDDTVATGIPAGEALGELLEAIRGRALLAHFAVMETGFLDAVCRRELGLRFEVPVVDTLDLERRHMERMGTYPRGEDLRLPRVRQRYGLPYYSNHRAVTDALACAELYLALTAGGEGARKFTTLRSTQV
;
A
#
# COMPACT_ATOMS: atom_id res chain seq x y z
N MET A 1 -24.94 13.59 -27.94
CA MET A 1 -24.86 12.27 -27.26
C MET A 1 -23.39 11.91 -27.04
N GLY A 2 -22.79 12.37 -25.95
CA GLY A 2 -21.44 11.94 -25.57
C GLY A 2 -21.52 10.63 -24.83
N PHE A 3 -21.14 9.53 -25.47
CA PHE A 3 -20.90 8.27 -24.76
C PHE A 3 -19.79 8.52 -23.75
N LEU A 4 -20.13 8.64 -22.47
CA LEU A 4 -19.18 8.56 -21.38
C LEU A 4 -18.53 7.17 -21.49
N ARG A 5 -17.36 7.09 -22.14
CA ARG A 5 -16.54 5.87 -22.16
C ARG A 5 -16.22 5.56 -20.70
N ARG A 6 -17.01 4.69 -20.04
CA ARG A 6 -16.65 4.14 -18.74
C ARG A 6 -15.27 3.52 -18.93
N ARG A 7 -14.25 4.14 -18.31
CA ARG A 7 -12.89 3.60 -18.36
C ARG A 7 -12.95 2.20 -17.75
N ARG A 8 -12.41 1.21 -18.48
CA ARG A 8 -12.36 -0.17 -18.00
C ARG A 8 -11.38 -0.26 -16.82
N ARG A 9 -11.69 -1.11 -15.84
CA ARG A 9 -10.90 -1.35 -14.64
C ARG A 9 -10.49 -2.83 -14.59
N VAL A 10 -9.42 -3.13 -13.87
CA VAL A 10 -9.02 -4.52 -13.63
C VAL A 10 -10.12 -5.20 -12.80
N ASP A 11 -10.53 -6.41 -13.20
CA ASP A 11 -11.43 -7.23 -12.40
C ASP A 11 -10.62 -8.08 -11.42
N LEU A 12 -10.56 -7.61 -10.17
CA LEU A 12 -9.80 -8.23 -9.11
C LEU A 12 -10.66 -9.05 -8.17
N SER A 13 -12.00 -9.07 -8.35
CA SER A 13 -12.96 -9.38 -7.27
C SER A 13 -12.68 -8.54 -6.00
N SER A 14 -13.61 -8.48 -5.05
CA SER A 14 -13.40 -7.67 -3.85
C SER A 14 -14.17 -8.23 -2.67
N PRO A 15 -13.64 -8.14 -1.44
CA PRO A 15 -14.40 -8.49 -0.25
C PRO A 15 -15.63 -7.59 -0.12
N ALA A 16 -16.72 -8.15 0.40
CA ALA A 16 -17.96 -7.41 0.58
C ALA A 16 -17.76 -6.31 1.66
N PRO A 17 -18.36 -5.11 1.53
CA PRO A 17 -18.16 -4.01 2.49
C PRO A 17 -18.56 -4.34 3.93
N ASP A 18 -19.45 -5.30 4.14
CA ASP A 18 -19.93 -5.79 5.44
C ASP A 18 -19.07 -6.93 6.03
N THR A 19 -18.04 -7.38 5.31
CA THR A 19 -17.09 -8.40 5.81
C THR A 19 -16.52 -7.95 7.17
N PRO A 20 -16.61 -8.77 8.23
CA PRO A 20 -16.07 -8.43 9.54
C PRO A 20 -14.56 -8.17 9.48
N VAL A 21 -14.06 -7.13 10.16
CA VAL A 21 -12.63 -6.74 10.15
C VAL A 21 -11.70 -7.91 10.46
N GLY A 22 -12.05 -8.76 11.43
CA GLY A 22 -11.28 -9.95 11.78
C GLY A 22 -11.30 -11.09 10.74
N SER A 23 -11.99 -10.90 9.62
CA SER A 23 -12.14 -11.87 8.52
C SER A 23 -11.94 -11.24 7.14
N VAL A 24 -11.54 -9.96 7.07
CA VAL A 24 -11.24 -9.32 5.79
C VAL A 24 -9.92 -9.88 5.27
N PRO A 25 -9.88 -10.43 4.03
CA PRO A 25 -8.62 -10.73 3.36
C PRO A 25 -7.97 -9.42 2.89
N LEU A 26 -6.77 -9.15 3.39
CA LEU A 26 -6.01 -7.94 3.13
C LEU A 26 -4.70 -8.28 2.43
N LEU A 27 -4.20 -7.32 1.66
CA LEU A 27 -2.84 -7.31 1.18
C LEU A 27 -2.21 -6.00 1.65
N ALA A 28 -1.28 -6.07 2.60
CA ALA A 28 -0.47 -4.92 2.95
C ALA A 28 0.45 -4.62 1.77
N VAL A 29 0.49 -3.37 1.32
CA VAL A 29 1.29 -2.93 0.17
C VAL A 29 2.03 -1.65 0.55
N ASP A 30 3.27 -1.56 0.11
CA ASP A 30 4.10 -0.36 0.16
C ASP A 30 4.89 -0.27 -1.16
N VAL A 31 5.30 0.94 -1.54
CA VAL A 31 5.99 1.21 -2.80
C VAL A 31 7.20 2.12 -2.60
N GLU A 32 8.28 1.83 -3.31
CA GLU A 32 9.41 2.77 -3.43
C GLU A 32 9.36 3.50 -4.75
N THR A 33 9.68 4.78 -4.71
CA THR A 33 9.46 5.70 -5.83
C THR A 33 10.55 6.77 -5.90
N THR A 34 10.81 7.31 -7.09
CA THR A 34 11.78 8.42 -7.24
C THR A 34 11.31 9.74 -6.63
N GLY A 35 10.02 9.86 -6.33
CA GLY A 35 9.39 11.06 -5.79
C GLY A 35 7.90 10.81 -5.52
N LEU A 36 7.12 11.85 -5.27
CA LEU A 36 5.76 11.74 -4.72
C LEU A 36 4.63 11.97 -5.74
N ASP A 37 4.94 12.25 -7.01
CA ASP A 37 3.94 12.50 -8.06
C ASP A 37 3.88 11.34 -9.06
N PRO A 38 2.84 10.48 -9.01
CA PRO A 38 2.66 9.35 -9.93
C PRO A 38 2.61 9.72 -11.43
N LYS A 39 2.47 11.01 -11.78
CA LYS A 39 2.49 11.47 -13.18
C LYS A 39 3.90 11.78 -13.68
N ARG A 40 4.85 11.99 -12.78
CA ARG A 40 6.20 12.48 -13.08
C ARG A 40 7.28 11.54 -12.59
N ASP A 41 7.06 10.97 -11.42
CA ASP A 41 7.99 10.07 -10.73
C ASP A 41 7.74 8.61 -11.12
N ARG A 42 8.73 7.77 -10.85
CA ARG A 42 8.76 6.36 -11.23
C ARG A 42 8.47 5.47 -10.03
N LEU A 43 7.72 4.41 -10.27
CA LEU A 43 7.58 3.27 -9.35
C LEU A 43 8.81 2.37 -9.50
N LEU A 44 9.57 2.20 -8.44
CA LEU A 44 10.84 1.45 -8.42
C LEU A 44 10.69 0.06 -7.83
N SER A 45 9.88 -0.09 -6.78
CA SER A 45 9.58 -1.41 -6.22
C SER A 45 8.17 -1.46 -5.64
N ILE A 46 7.65 -2.67 -5.53
CA ILE A 46 6.40 -2.96 -4.82
C ILE A 46 6.71 -4.06 -3.83
N GLY A 47 6.36 -3.83 -2.57
CA GLY A 47 6.42 -4.82 -1.51
C GLY A 47 5.02 -5.15 -1.04
N TRP A 48 4.75 -6.41 -0.77
CA TRP A 48 3.47 -6.80 -0.21
C TRP A 48 3.56 -7.96 0.77
N VAL A 49 2.60 -7.99 1.69
CA VAL A 49 2.43 -9.03 2.69
C VAL A 49 0.94 -9.36 2.86
N PRO A 50 0.51 -10.60 2.56
CA PRO A 50 -0.86 -11.02 2.81
C PRO A 50 -1.19 -11.03 4.31
N LEU A 51 -2.40 -10.58 4.61
CA LEU A 51 -2.95 -10.55 5.95
C LEU A 51 -4.38 -11.08 5.92
N ASP A 52 -4.61 -12.24 6.52
CA ASP A 52 -5.92 -12.87 6.57
C ASP A 52 -6.43 -12.89 8.01
N GLY A 53 -7.42 -12.04 8.28
CA GLY A 53 -7.97 -11.84 9.62
C GLY A 53 -6.93 -11.30 10.59
N ARG A 54 -6.37 -12.16 11.45
CA ARG A 54 -5.32 -11.80 12.44
C ARG A 54 -3.95 -12.42 12.13
N VAL A 55 -3.80 -13.06 10.98
CA VAL A 55 -2.59 -13.79 10.61
C VAL A 55 -1.88 -13.09 9.47
N ILE A 56 -0.66 -12.66 9.73
CA ILE A 56 0.28 -12.22 8.70
C ILE A 56 0.90 -13.47 8.06
N ASP A 57 0.71 -13.64 6.75
CA ASP A 57 1.28 -14.76 6.00
C ASP A 57 2.58 -14.35 5.30
N LEU A 58 3.70 -14.65 5.94
CA LEU A 58 5.03 -14.38 5.39
C LEU A 58 5.38 -15.27 4.20
N SER A 59 4.68 -16.40 3.97
CA SER A 59 4.96 -17.27 2.83
C SER A 59 4.55 -16.64 1.50
N GLY A 60 3.53 -15.76 1.53
CA GLY A 60 3.09 -14.94 0.41
C GLY A 60 3.73 -13.56 0.35
N ALA A 61 4.61 -13.20 1.30
CA ALA A 61 5.32 -11.93 1.26
C ALA A 61 6.31 -11.89 0.08
N ARG A 62 6.38 -10.75 -0.61
CA ARG A 62 7.27 -10.54 -1.77
C ARG A 62 7.69 -9.09 -1.86
N GLU A 63 8.84 -8.88 -2.50
CA GLU A 63 9.31 -7.58 -2.99
C GLU A 63 9.71 -7.77 -4.44
N VAL A 64 9.20 -6.91 -5.33
CA VAL A 64 9.60 -6.89 -6.73
C VAL A 64 10.16 -5.51 -7.06
N ILE A 65 11.31 -5.51 -7.74
CA ILE A 65 11.93 -4.29 -8.26
C ILE A 65 11.54 -4.18 -9.72
N LEU A 66 11.01 -3.02 -10.10
CA LEU A 66 10.53 -2.74 -11.42
C LEU A 66 11.65 -2.10 -12.23
N ARG A 67 11.95 -2.71 -13.37
CA ARG A 67 12.71 -2.06 -14.43
C ARG A 67 11.74 -1.40 -15.37
N ASP A 68 11.79 -0.07 -15.44
CA ASP A 68 11.10 0.64 -16.51
C ASP A 68 11.80 0.36 -17.83
N THR A 69 11.01 0.12 -18.88
CA THR A 69 11.51 -0.06 -20.25
C THR A 69 11.52 1.27 -21.01
N VAL A 70 10.95 2.33 -20.44
CA VAL A 70 11.03 3.67 -21.00
C VAL A 70 12.39 4.28 -20.61
N ASP A 71 13.17 4.65 -21.62
CA ASP A 71 14.41 5.40 -21.43
C ASP A 71 14.08 6.70 -20.69
N HIS A 72 14.44 6.73 -19.42
CA HIS A 72 14.41 7.92 -18.60
C HIS A 72 15.85 8.39 -18.45
N ASP A 73 16.18 9.52 -19.08
CA ASP A 73 17.47 10.21 -18.88
C ASP A 73 17.73 10.54 -17.40
N ALA A 74 16.68 10.51 -16.57
CA ALA A 74 16.76 10.67 -15.12
C ALA A 74 16.87 9.31 -14.41
N GLY A 75 18.03 9.06 -13.80
CA GLY A 75 18.25 7.96 -12.86
C GLY A 75 17.43 8.07 -11.57
N VAL A 76 17.72 7.23 -10.58
CA VAL A 76 17.03 7.26 -9.27
C VAL A 76 17.31 8.54 -8.48
N GLY A 77 18.44 9.21 -8.72
CA GLY A 77 18.77 10.48 -8.08
C GLY A 77 18.85 10.40 -6.55
N GLU A 78 18.39 11.45 -5.86
CA GLU A 78 18.45 11.53 -4.39
C GLU A 78 17.57 10.50 -3.67
N SER A 79 16.55 9.96 -4.35
CA SER A 79 15.66 8.94 -3.78
C SER A 79 16.41 7.69 -3.32
N ALA A 80 17.52 7.33 -4.00
CA ALA A 80 18.38 6.22 -3.62
C ALA A 80 18.97 6.35 -2.22
N THR A 81 19.12 7.56 -1.69
CA THR A 81 19.60 7.77 -0.31
C THR A 81 18.56 7.42 0.74
N LEU A 82 17.28 7.35 0.35
CA LEU A 82 16.17 6.98 1.20
C LEU A 82 15.99 5.46 1.22
N HIS A 83 15.79 4.85 0.05
CA HIS A 83 15.42 3.43 -0.10
C HIS A 83 16.55 2.49 -0.53
N GLY A 84 17.73 3.02 -0.86
CA GLY A 84 18.89 2.20 -1.22
C GLY A 84 18.77 1.48 -2.57
N LEU A 85 17.74 1.77 -3.37
CA LEU A 85 17.63 1.24 -4.74
C LEU A 85 18.47 2.14 -5.65
N THR A 86 19.58 1.60 -6.11
CA THR A 86 20.48 2.26 -7.07
C THR A 86 20.01 2.04 -8.51
N ASP A 87 20.51 2.82 -9.45
CA ASP A 87 20.23 2.60 -10.88
C ASP A 87 20.64 1.18 -11.32
N ASP A 88 21.78 0.66 -10.85
CA ASP A 88 22.23 -0.70 -11.13
C ASP A 88 21.26 -1.74 -10.56
N THR A 89 20.76 -1.53 -9.33
CA THR A 89 19.75 -2.40 -8.71
C THR A 89 18.46 -2.40 -9.52
N VAL A 90 17.96 -1.23 -9.90
CA VAL A 90 16.73 -1.07 -10.69
C VAL A 90 16.89 -1.70 -12.08
N ALA A 91 18.07 -1.61 -12.69
CA ALA A 91 18.37 -2.21 -13.98
C ALA A 91 18.33 -3.76 -13.97
N THR A 92 18.42 -4.39 -12.79
CA THR A 92 18.24 -5.84 -12.63
C THR A 92 16.79 -6.27 -12.39
N GLY A 93 15.88 -5.30 -12.22
CA GLY A 93 14.46 -5.54 -11.99
C GLY A 93 13.73 -6.19 -13.17
N ILE A 94 12.51 -6.62 -12.90
CA ILE A 94 11.61 -7.22 -13.90
C ILE A 94 10.78 -6.14 -14.61
N PRO A 95 10.30 -6.38 -15.85
CA PRO A 95 9.43 -5.44 -16.54
C PRO A 95 8.20 -5.06 -15.72
N ALA A 96 7.77 -3.81 -15.80
CA ALA A 96 6.65 -3.31 -15.00
C ALA A 96 5.34 -4.10 -15.19
N GLY A 97 5.06 -4.60 -16.40
CA GLY A 97 3.91 -5.45 -16.67
C GLY A 97 3.97 -6.81 -15.94
N GLU A 98 5.16 -7.38 -15.76
CA GLU A 98 5.36 -8.64 -15.02
C GLU A 98 5.18 -8.42 -13.51
N ALA A 99 5.83 -7.39 -12.95
CA ALA A 99 5.64 -6.98 -11.56
C ALA A 99 4.18 -6.67 -11.24
N LEU A 100 3.49 -5.98 -12.15
CA LEU A 100 2.07 -5.71 -12.00
C LEU A 100 1.25 -7.00 -12.04
N GLY A 101 1.56 -7.94 -12.93
CA GLY A 101 0.90 -9.25 -12.96
C GLY A 101 0.99 -9.98 -11.63
N GLU A 102 2.18 -10.03 -11.02
CA GLU A 102 2.38 -10.64 -9.70
C GLU A 102 1.53 -9.97 -8.61
N LEU A 103 1.53 -8.63 -8.56
CA LEU A 103 0.71 -7.89 -7.60
C LEU A 103 -0.80 -8.13 -7.82
N LEU A 104 -1.27 -8.10 -9.07
CA LEU A 104 -2.69 -8.28 -9.38
C LEU A 104 -3.19 -9.68 -9.00
N GLU A 105 -2.35 -10.71 -9.12
CA GLU A 105 -2.65 -12.03 -8.60
C GLU A 105 -2.65 -12.06 -7.06
N ALA A 106 -1.67 -11.42 -6.42
CA ALA A 106 -1.59 -11.36 -4.96
C ALA A 106 -2.80 -10.63 -4.33
N ILE A 107 -3.28 -9.55 -4.95
CA ILE A 107 -4.36 -8.70 -4.40
C ILE A 107 -5.77 -9.19 -4.78
N ARG A 108 -5.88 -10.16 -5.69
CA ARG A 108 -7.17 -10.68 -6.15
C ARG A 108 -8.02 -11.15 -4.96
N GLY A 109 -9.22 -10.59 -4.82
CA GLY A 109 -10.15 -10.90 -3.74
C GLY A 109 -9.80 -10.28 -2.39
N ARG A 110 -8.78 -9.42 -2.33
CA ARG A 110 -8.30 -8.75 -1.12
C ARG A 110 -8.57 -7.24 -1.18
N ALA A 111 -8.61 -6.60 -0.01
CA ALA A 111 -8.51 -5.14 0.07
C ALA A 111 -7.04 -4.72 0.24
N LEU A 112 -6.65 -3.60 -0.38
CA LEU A 112 -5.34 -3.00 -0.19
C LEU A 112 -5.25 -2.40 1.22
N LEU A 113 -4.20 -2.73 1.95
CA LEU A 113 -3.86 -2.13 3.22
C LEU A 113 -2.56 -1.34 3.03
N ALA A 114 -2.56 -0.06 3.34
CA ALA A 114 -1.37 0.79 3.22
C ALA A 114 -1.32 1.83 4.35
N HIS A 115 -0.21 2.53 4.45
CA HIS A 115 -0.03 3.63 5.38
C HIS A 115 0.19 4.91 4.58
N PHE A 116 -0.88 5.68 4.34
CA PHE A 116 -0.97 6.73 3.32
C PHE A 116 -1.29 6.23 1.89
N ALA A 117 -2.39 5.48 1.77
CA ALA A 117 -2.78 4.70 0.59
C ALA A 117 -2.88 5.47 -0.74
N VAL A 118 -2.99 6.80 -0.68
CA VAL A 118 -2.99 7.67 -1.87
C VAL A 118 -1.69 7.53 -2.67
N MET A 119 -0.56 7.27 -1.99
CA MET A 119 0.72 7.03 -2.62
C MET A 119 0.67 5.76 -3.46
N GLU A 120 0.39 4.61 -2.84
CA GLU A 120 0.40 3.30 -3.47
C GLU A 120 -0.63 3.25 -4.59
N THR A 121 -1.88 3.64 -4.31
CA THR A 121 -2.95 3.59 -5.31
C THR A 121 -2.70 4.52 -6.50
N GLY A 122 -2.05 5.68 -6.27
CA GLY A 122 -1.69 6.62 -7.33
C GLY A 122 -0.67 6.03 -8.31
N PHE A 123 0.43 5.48 -7.79
CA PHE A 123 1.47 4.84 -8.61
C PHE A 123 0.96 3.56 -9.30
N LEU A 124 0.22 2.72 -8.58
CA LEU A 124 -0.34 1.49 -9.14
C LEU A 124 -1.38 1.78 -10.24
N ASP A 125 -2.23 2.80 -10.11
CA ASP A 125 -3.16 3.21 -11.17
C ASP A 125 -2.41 3.78 -12.39
N ALA A 126 -1.34 4.56 -12.17
CA ALA A 126 -0.51 5.06 -13.27
C ALA A 126 0.12 3.92 -14.08
N VAL A 127 0.73 2.94 -13.41
CA VAL A 127 1.33 1.77 -14.06
C VAL A 127 0.27 0.89 -14.72
N CYS A 128 -0.86 0.61 -14.06
CA CYS A 128 -1.97 -0.15 -14.67
C CYS A 128 -2.49 0.49 -15.96
N ARG A 129 -2.61 1.83 -15.99
CA ARG A 129 -3.07 2.53 -17.18
C ARG A 129 -2.05 2.49 -18.30
N ARG A 130 -0.77 2.57 -17.98
CA ARG A 130 0.32 2.49 -18.93
C ARG A 130 0.44 1.09 -19.55
N GLU A 131 0.51 0.05 -18.71
CA GLU A 131 0.76 -1.32 -19.13
C GLU A 131 -0.50 -2.01 -19.68
N LEU A 132 -1.67 -1.76 -19.09
CA LEU A 132 -2.90 -2.51 -19.38
C LEU A 132 -4.00 -1.65 -20.01
N GLY A 133 -3.89 -0.32 -19.98
CA GLY A 133 -4.97 0.58 -20.37
C GLY A 133 -6.20 0.51 -19.44
N LEU A 134 -6.01 0.00 -18.22
CA LEU A 134 -7.05 -0.21 -17.22
C LEU A 134 -6.78 0.62 -15.96
N ARG A 135 -7.84 0.96 -15.23
CA ARG A 135 -7.69 1.57 -13.90
C ARG A 135 -7.43 0.52 -12.82
N PHE A 136 -6.61 0.89 -11.85
CA PHE A 136 -6.45 0.16 -10.60
C PHE A 136 -7.51 0.63 -9.60
N GLU A 137 -8.44 -0.25 -9.23
CA GLU A 137 -9.51 0.05 -8.27
C GLU A 137 -9.72 -1.15 -7.37
N VAL A 138 -9.47 -0.97 -6.07
CA VAL A 138 -9.71 -1.96 -5.02
C VAL A 138 -10.26 -1.25 -3.78
N PRO A 139 -10.98 -1.96 -2.90
CA PRO A 139 -11.13 -1.56 -1.51
C PRO A 139 -9.80 -1.18 -0.87
N VAL A 140 -9.76 -0.05 -0.17
CA VAL A 140 -8.55 0.45 0.50
C VAL A 140 -8.80 0.57 1.99
N VAL A 141 -7.81 0.19 2.80
CA VAL A 141 -7.73 0.45 4.23
C VAL A 141 -6.44 1.24 4.47
N ASP A 142 -6.56 2.44 5.04
CA ASP A 142 -5.41 3.32 5.27
C ASP A 142 -5.13 3.45 6.77
N THR A 143 -4.01 2.89 7.24
CA THR A 143 -3.63 2.93 8.66
C THR A 143 -3.28 4.33 9.16
N LEU A 144 -2.83 5.24 8.27
CA LEU A 144 -2.59 6.64 8.64
C LEU A 144 -3.91 7.31 8.99
N ASP A 145 -4.94 7.10 8.17
CA ASP A 145 -6.26 7.66 8.39
C ASP A 145 -6.99 7.00 9.57
N LEU A 146 -6.83 5.68 9.76
CA LEU A 146 -7.33 4.99 10.95
C LEU A 146 -6.75 5.59 12.24
N GLU A 147 -5.43 5.83 12.28
CA GLU A 147 -4.76 6.43 13.44
C GLU A 147 -5.18 7.90 13.63
N ARG A 148 -5.24 8.69 12.56
CA ARG A 148 -5.73 10.08 12.63
C ARG A 148 -7.12 10.13 13.27
N ARG A 149 -8.06 9.35 12.75
CA ARG A 149 -9.43 9.25 13.29
C ARG A 149 -9.41 8.75 14.74
N HIS A 150 -8.49 7.87 15.12
CA HIS A 150 -8.32 7.44 16.51
C HIS A 150 -7.91 8.60 17.42
N MET A 151 -6.84 9.33 17.06
CA MET A 151 -6.33 10.44 17.84
C MET A 151 -7.34 11.58 17.97
N GLU A 152 -7.99 11.97 16.87
CA GLU A 152 -8.97 13.08 16.87
C GLU A 152 -10.15 12.78 17.79
N ARG A 153 -10.61 11.52 17.83
CA ARG A 153 -11.65 11.08 18.77
C ARG A 153 -11.19 11.13 20.24
N MET A 154 -9.90 10.98 20.49
CA MET A 154 -9.29 11.16 21.82
C MET A 154 -8.98 12.62 22.13
N GLY A 155 -9.42 13.57 21.29
CA GLY A 155 -9.20 15.00 21.47
C GLY A 155 -7.79 15.47 21.08
N THR A 156 -7.02 14.65 20.37
CA THR A 156 -5.68 14.98 19.90
C THR A 156 -5.68 15.17 18.38
N TYR A 157 -5.21 16.32 17.89
CA TYR A 157 -5.15 16.62 16.46
C TYR A 157 -3.71 16.49 15.94
N PRO A 158 -3.32 15.34 15.37
CA PRO A 158 -1.95 15.11 14.96
C PRO A 158 -1.54 15.94 13.73
N ARG A 159 -0.26 16.33 13.70
CA ARG A 159 0.40 16.82 12.48
C ARG A 159 0.82 15.63 11.62
N GLY A 160 1.21 15.91 10.37
CA GLY A 160 1.68 14.85 9.45
C GLY A 160 2.89 14.07 9.97
N GLU A 161 3.80 14.72 10.69
CA GLU A 161 4.97 14.09 11.31
C GLU A 161 4.62 13.08 12.41
N ASP A 162 3.55 13.35 13.16
CA ASP A 162 3.07 12.46 14.24
C ASP A 162 2.48 11.16 13.71
N LEU A 163 2.09 11.16 12.44
CA LEU A 163 1.40 10.07 11.77
C LEU A 163 2.30 9.23 10.89
N ARG A 164 3.59 9.56 10.75
CA ARG A 164 4.53 8.71 9.99
C ARG A 164 4.57 7.30 10.57
N LEU A 165 4.62 6.28 9.72
CA LEU A 165 4.57 4.86 10.11
C LEU A 165 5.48 4.52 11.30
N PRO A 166 6.78 4.90 11.33
CA PRO A 166 7.66 4.56 12.46
C PRO A 166 7.20 5.22 13.76
N ARG A 167 6.65 6.44 13.68
CA ARG A 167 6.20 7.22 14.84
C ARG A 167 4.93 6.63 15.43
N VAL A 168 3.99 6.18 14.59
CA VAL A 168 2.77 5.51 15.04
C VAL A 168 3.13 4.15 15.64
N ARG A 169 3.94 3.33 14.95
CA ARG A 169 4.39 2.02 15.45
C ARG A 169 5.05 2.11 16.84
N GLN A 170 5.91 3.10 17.05
CA GLN A 170 6.52 3.36 18.35
C GLN A 170 5.49 3.56 19.46
N ARG A 171 4.39 4.28 19.16
CA ARG A 171 3.32 4.56 20.11
C ARG A 171 2.55 3.30 20.55
N TYR A 172 2.45 2.32 19.66
CA TYR A 172 1.86 1.02 19.93
C TYR A 172 2.86 -0.01 20.48
N GLY A 173 4.11 0.40 20.76
CA GLY A 173 5.14 -0.50 21.29
C GLY A 173 5.61 -1.58 20.32
N LEU A 174 5.42 -1.36 19.01
CA LEU A 174 5.83 -2.31 17.97
C LEU A 174 7.36 -2.25 17.72
N PRO A 175 7.98 -3.37 17.29
CA PRO A 175 9.41 -3.41 17.04
C PRO A 175 9.85 -2.43 15.95
N TYR A 176 11.07 -1.91 16.09
CA TYR A 176 11.70 -1.07 15.07
C TYR A 176 12.23 -1.93 13.93
N TYR A 177 12.00 -1.47 12.69
CA TYR A 177 12.62 -1.99 11.48
C TYR A 177 13.39 -0.85 10.79
N SER A 178 14.41 -1.21 10.01
CA SER A 178 14.95 -0.29 9.02
C SER A 178 13.86 -0.02 7.98
N ASN A 179 13.47 1.25 7.82
CA ASN A 179 12.50 1.67 6.83
C ASN A 179 13.12 1.68 5.43
N HIS A 180 12.27 1.90 4.44
CA HIS A 180 12.61 2.09 3.02
C HIS A 180 13.04 0.82 2.31
N ARG A 181 12.35 -0.27 2.69
CA ARG A 181 12.27 -1.52 1.95
C ARG A 181 10.81 -1.87 1.89
N ALA A 182 10.24 -1.81 0.69
CA ALA A 182 8.80 -1.93 0.48
C ALA A 182 8.18 -3.15 1.21
N VAL A 183 8.79 -4.35 1.17
CA VAL A 183 8.18 -5.51 1.85
C VAL A 183 8.22 -5.39 3.37
N THR A 184 9.28 -4.76 3.91
CA THR A 184 9.42 -4.52 5.35
C THR A 184 8.43 -3.47 5.82
N ASP A 185 8.20 -2.42 5.03
CA ASP A 185 7.23 -1.37 5.35
C ASP A 185 5.78 -1.87 5.18
N ALA A 186 5.52 -2.75 4.20
CA ALA A 186 4.25 -3.48 4.09
C ALA A 186 4.00 -4.39 5.31
N LEU A 187 5.01 -5.14 5.77
CA LEU A 187 4.93 -5.91 7.01
C LEU A 187 4.64 -4.99 8.20
N ALA A 188 5.35 -3.87 8.28
CA ALA A 188 5.20 -2.90 9.35
C ALA A 188 3.80 -2.28 9.39
N CYS A 189 3.20 -2.05 8.22
CA CYS A 189 1.82 -1.61 8.06
C CYS A 189 0.83 -2.69 8.52
N ALA A 190 1.05 -3.96 8.15
CA ALA A 190 0.22 -5.09 8.58
C ALA A 190 0.19 -5.25 10.11
N GLU A 191 1.35 -5.18 10.76
CA GLU A 191 1.44 -5.22 12.23
C GLU A 191 0.73 -4.03 12.89
N LEU A 192 0.90 -2.83 12.34
CA LEU A 192 0.22 -1.64 12.84
C LEU A 192 -1.30 -1.79 12.73
N TYR A 193 -1.80 -2.30 11.61
CA TYR A 193 -3.21 -2.59 11.44
C TYR A 193 -3.73 -3.57 12.50
N LEU A 194 -2.99 -4.63 12.79
CA LEU A 194 -3.35 -5.58 13.84
C LEU A 194 -3.37 -4.94 15.23
N ALA A 195 -2.47 -4.00 15.51
CA ALA A 195 -2.45 -3.24 16.77
C ALA A 195 -3.64 -2.28 16.87
N LEU A 196 -3.93 -1.51 15.80
CA LEU A 196 -5.07 -0.58 15.71
C LEU A 196 -6.42 -1.29 15.88
N THR A 197 -6.50 -2.55 15.44
CA THR A 197 -7.73 -3.35 15.46
C THR A 197 -7.78 -4.36 16.60
N ALA A 198 -6.71 -4.52 17.40
CA ALA A 198 -6.71 -5.37 18.59
C ALA A 198 -7.56 -4.75 19.71
N GLY A 199 -8.35 -5.60 20.38
CA GLY A 199 -9.41 -5.26 21.33
C GLY A 199 -9.10 -4.14 22.33
N GLY A 200 -9.63 -2.94 22.04
CA GLY A 200 -9.81 -1.79 22.94
C GLY A 200 -11.06 -1.01 22.54
N GLU A 201 -11.36 0.15 23.15
CA GLU A 201 -12.53 0.97 22.76
C GLU A 201 -12.52 1.39 21.27
N GLY A 202 -11.35 1.34 20.61
CA GLY A 202 -11.19 1.51 19.15
C GLY A 202 -11.61 0.29 18.31
N ALA A 203 -11.34 -0.93 18.79
CA ALA A 203 -11.65 -2.17 18.06
C ALA A 203 -13.16 -2.44 17.93
N ARG A 204 -13.98 -1.97 18.90
CA ARG A 204 -15.45 -2.06 18.82
C ARG A 204 -16.06 -1.21 17.69
N LYS A 205 -15.25 -0.37 17.04
CA LYS A 205 -15.70 0.64 16.06
C LYS A 205 -15.27 0.29 14.63
N PHE A 206 -14.24 -0.53 14.47
CA PHE A 206 -13.84 -1.12 13.19
C PHE A 206 -14.44 -2.52 13.08
N THR A 207 -15.75 -2.59 12.87
CA THR A 207 -16.48 -3.86 12.88
C THR A 207 -16.46 -4.55 11.51
N THR A 208 -16.45 -3.77 10.43
CA THR A 208 -16.53 -4.24 9.04
C THR A 208 -15.58 -3.49 8.14
N LEU A 209 -15.27 -4.03 6.96
CA LEU A 209 -14.45 -3.37 5.95
C LEU A 209 -14.90 -1.93 5.64
N ARG A 210 -16.21 -1.68 5.55
CA ARG A 210 -16.78 -0.34 5.33
C ARG A 210 -16.30 0.69 6.37
N SER A 211 -16.15 0.27 7.62
CA SER A 211 -15.74 1.17 8.70
C SER A 211 -14.25 1.53 8.66
N THR A 212 -13.45 0.75 7.94
CA THR A 212 -12.00 0.96 7.78
C THR A 212 -11.64 1.59 6.45
N GLN A 213 -12.56 1.60 5.49
CA GLN A 213 -12.35 2.21 4.19
C GLN A 213 -12.25 3.74 4.25
N VAL A 214 -11.54 4.29 3.26
CA VAL A 214 -11.39 5.72 2.96
C VAL A 214 -11.94 6.03 1.57
#